data_AF-A0A315Y3F5-F1
#
_entry.id   AF-A0A315Y3F5-F1
#
_cell.length_a   1.000
_cell.length_b   1.000
_cell.length_c   1.000
_cell.angle_alpha   90.00
_cell.angle_beta   90.00
_cell.angle_gamma   90.00
#
_symmetry.space_group_name_H-M   'P 1'
#
loop_
_entity.id
_entity.type
_entity.pdbx_description
1 polymer ?
#
loop_
_entity_poly.entity_id
_entity_poly.type
_entity_poly.pdbx_seq_one_letter_code
_entity_poly.pdbx_strand_id
1 'polypeptide(L)'
;MDNEYYYNQARSRYNNACSEINNCENRVNELIGEKNEAIDYLNSLNADLVRHRDASEDLANVIAQETDLTSSLNSVSTNMDEASTSFTQMADAPDSSSVNINDVFSDEMTTTRNTLTEAMSTFRTKKSAVDTRITELEAEIRATETRISDIEQAIRITRANADAWRSTKSSASMDMEYYRRRMDAED
;
A
#
# COMPACT_ATOMS: atom_id res chain seq x y z
N MET A 1 41.93 46.27 -20.58
CA MET A 1 41.69 44.81 -20.66
C MET A 1 41.37 44.50 -22.09
N ASP A 2 42.04 43.51 -22.66
CA ASP A 2 41.96 43.16 -24.09
C ASP A 2 40.67 42.38 -24.40
N ASN A 3 40.15 42.50 -25.64
CA ASN A 3 39.00 41.73 -26.13
C ASN A 3 39.22 40.22 -26.01
N GLU A 4 40.47 39.75 -26.12
CA GLU A 4 40.82 38.34 -25.92
C GLU A 4 40.48 37.82 -24.52
N TYR A 5 40.68 38.64 -23.48
CA TYR A 5 40.32 38.27 -22.11
C TYR A 5 38.81 38.03 -21.96
N TYR A 6 38.00 38.95 -22.48
CA TYR A 6 36.55 38.84 -22.39
C TYR A 6 35.99 37.72 -23.27
N TYR A 7 36.59 37.46 -24.43
CA TYR A 7 36.29 36.30 -25.27
C TYR A 7 36.50 34.99 -24.50
N ASN A 8 37.65 34.83 -23.85
CA ASN A 8 37.98 33.63 -23.09
C ASN A 8 37.04 33.43 -21.88
N GLN A 9 36.63 34.52 -21.22
CA GLN A 9 35.62 34.46 -20.16
C GLN A 9 34.25 34.00 -20.68
N ALA A 10 33.80 34.52 -21.84
CA ALA A 10 32.57 34.10 -22.48
C ALA A 10 32.63 32.62 -22.91
N ARG A 11 33.76 32.18 -23.46
CA ARG A 11 34.00 30.77 -23.81
C ARG A 11 33.92 29.83 -22.61
N SER A 12 34.48 30.24 -21.47
CA SER A 12 34.37 29.48 -20.22
C SER A 12 32.91 29.34 -19.76
N ARG A 13 32.14 30.44 -19.77
CA ARG A 13 30.70 30.42 -19.45
C ARG A 13 29.91 29.52 -20.39
N TYR A 14 30.19 29.57 -21.69
CA TYR A 14 29.55 28.72 -22.70
C TYR A 14 29.79 27.23 -22.43
N ASN A 15 31.05 26.84 -22.18
CA ASN A 15 31.42 25.46 -21.90
C ASN A 15 30.79 24.96 -20.60
N ASN A 16 30.82 25.77 -19.54
CA ASN A 16 30.17 25.44 -18.28
C ASN A 16 28.66 25.22 -18.47
N ALA A 17 27.98 26.14 -19.16
CA ALA A 17 26.56 26.01 -19.44
C ALA A 17 26.23 24.73 -20.24
N CYS A 18 27.08 24.31 -21.18
CA CYS A 18 26.89 23.04 -21.89
C CYS A 18 26.98 21.82 -20.96
N SER A 19 27.96 21.79 -20.08
CA SER A 19 28.10 20.71 -19.08
C SER A 19 26.89 20.64 -18.15
N GLU A 20 26.44 21.80 -17.65
CA GLU A 20 25.31 21.88 -16.72
C GLU A 20 23.98 21.52 -17.37
N ILE A 21 23.77 21.83 -18.65
CA ILE A 21 22.60 21.35 -19.41
C ILE A 21 22.58 19.82 -19.42
N ASN A 22 23.71 19.18 -19.77
CA ASN A 22 23.81 17.72 -19.80
C ASN A 22 23.55 17.12 -18.42
N ASN A 23 24.09 17.72 -17.36
CA ASN A 23 23.86 17.29 -15.98
C ASN A 23 22.37 17.37 -15.61
N CYS A 24 21.69 18.48 -15.95
CA CYS A 24 20.27 18.64 -15.70
C CYS A 24 19.43 17.62 -16.49
N GLU A 25 19.75 17.38 -17.76
CA GLU A 25 19.03 16.42 -18.60
C GLU A 25 19.19 14.98 -18.08
N ASN A 26 20.42 14.59 -17.68
CA ASN A 26 20.66 13.30 -17.04
C ASN A 26 19.87 13.16 -15.74
N ARG A 27 19.88 14.20 -14.88
CA ARG A 27 19.13 14.17 -13.62
C ARG A 27 17.62 14.09 -13.84
N VAL A 28 17.08 14.74 -14.87
CA VAL A 28 15.66 14.61 -15.24
C VAL A 28 15.33 13.17 -15.62
N ASN A 29 16.21 12.49 -16.37
CA ASN A 29 15.98 11.10 -16.76
C ASN A 29 16.00 10.16 -15.55
N GLU A 30 16.93 10.35 -14.62
CA GLU A 30 16.96 9.61 -13.35
C GLU A 30 15.66 9.80 -12.57
N LEU A 31 15.23 11.05 -12.37
CA LEU A 31 14.00 11.37 -11.65
C LEU A 31 12.76 10.78 -12.33
N ILE A 32 12.72 10.71 -13.66
CA ILE A 32 11.64 10.03 -14.39
C ILE A 32 11.65 8.52 -14.09
N GLY A 33 12.83 7.90 -14.03
CA GLY A 33 12.99 6.50 -13.63
C GLY A 33 12.47 6.26 -12.21
N GLU A 34 12.95 7.05 -11.23
CA GLU A 34 12.50 6.99 -9.84
C GLU A 34 10.98 7.19 -9.71
N LYS A 35 10.39 8.07 -10.53
CA LYS A 35 8.94 8.29 -10.56
C LYS A 35 8.17 7.06 -11.04
N ASN A 36 8.63 6.43 -12.11
CA ASN A 36 7.97 5.26 -12.67
C ASN A 36 8.03 4.08 -11.70
N GLU A 37 9.18 3.87 -11.05
CA GLU A 37 9.30 2.86 -9.98
C GLU A 37 8.32 3.11 -8.83
N ALA A 38 8.16 4.37 -8.42
CA ALA A 38 7.20 4.73 -7.38
C ALA A 38 5.74 4.50 -7.82
N ILE A 39 5.41 4.74 -9.10
CA ILE A 39 4.08 4.46 -9.67
C ILE A 39 3.81 2.95 -9.69
N ASP A 40 4.78 2.14 -10.10
CA ASP A 40 4.65 0.68 -10.10
C ASP A 40 4.43 0.13 -8.69
N TYR A 41 5.19 0.66 -7.71
CA TYR A 41 4.97 0.34 -6.30
C TYR A 41 3.58 0.75 -5.82
N LEU A 42 3.13 1.97 -6.13
CA LEU A 42 1.79 2.45 -5.80
C LEU A 42 0.68 1.53 -6.36
N ASN A 43 0.85 1.06 -7.60
CA ASN A 43 -0.09 0.11 -8.22
C ASN A 43 -0.14 -1.22 -7.47
N SER A 44 1.02 -1.74 -7.03
CA SER A 44 1.09 -2.96 -6.22
C SER A 44 0.39 -2.80 -4.86
N LEU A 45 0.61 -1.66 -4.19
CA LEU A 45 -0.05 -1.33 -2.91
C LEU A 45 -1.56 -1.23 -3.06
N ASN A 46 -2.06 -0.60 -4.13
CA ASN A 46 -3.49 -0.52 -4.40
C ASN A 46 -4.11 -1.91 -4.65
N ALA A 47 -3.42 -2.77 -5.41
CA ALA A 47 -3.89 -4.13 -5.63
C ALA A 47 -3.91 -4.96 -4.33
N ASP A 48 -2.92 -4.78 -3.47
CA ASP A 48 -2.88 -5.41 -2.15
C ASP A 48 -4.00 -4.87 -1.25
N LEU A 49 -4.26 -3.57 -1.25
CA LEU A 49 -5.33 -2.95 -0.46
C LEU A 49 -6.70 -3.51 -0.80
N VAL A 50 -7.00 -3.68 -2.10
CA VAL A 50 -8.26 -4.29 -2.55
C VAL A 50 -8.37 -5.71 -2.01
N ARG A 51 -7.34 -6.55 -2.19
CA ARG A 51 -7.34 -7.93 -1.67
C ARG A 51 -7.55 -8.01 -0.17
N HIS A 52 -6.99 -7.08 0.61
CA HIS A 52 -7.17 -7.07 2.06
C HIS A 52 -8.57 -6.58 2.47
N ARG A 53 -9.16 -5.63 1.74
CA ARG A 53 -10.54 -5.20 1.97
C ARG A 53 -11.53 -6.34 1.71
N ASP A 54 -11.37 -7.06 0.61
CA ASP A 54 -12.17 -8.24 0.29
C ASP A 54 -12.04 -9.30 1.41
N ALA A 55 -10.82 -9.59 1.85
CA ALA A 55 -10.58 -10.53 2.94
C ALA A 55 -11.19 -10.08 4.29
N SER A 56 -11.20 -8.78 4.57
CA SER A 56 -11.85 -8.23 5.78
C SER A 56 -13.37 -8.39 5.72
N GLU A 57 -13.97 -8.17 4.55
CA GLU A 57 -15.40 -8.37 4.30
C GLU A 57 -15.77 -9.85 4.45
N ASP A 58 -15.02 -10.77 3.85
CA ASP A 58 -15.21 -12.21 4.00
C ASP A 58 -15.15 -12.65 5.46
N LEU A 59 -14.16 -12.15 6.21
CA LEU A 59 -14.04 -12.43 7.65
C LEU A 59 -15.21 -11.84 8.45
N ALA A 60 -15.68 -10.64 8.09
CA ALA A 60 -16.86 -10.05 8.72
C ALA A 60 -18.11 -10.93 8.51
N ASN A 61 -18.29 -11.45 7.29
CA ASN A 61 -19.40 -12.32 6.94
C ASN A 61 -19.35 -13.65 7.71
N VAL A 62 -18.17 -14.27 7.84
CA VAL A 62 -17.99 -15.49 8.65
C VAL A 62 -18.30 -15.23 10.13
N ILE A 63 -17.83 -14.12 10.68
CA ILE A 63 -18.10 -13.75 12.08
C ILE A 63 -19.59 -13.50 12.30
N ALA A 64 -20.29 -12.88 11.33
CA ALA A 64 -21.73 -12.66 11.44
C ALA A 64 -22.54 -13.96 11.57
N GLN A 65 -22.07 -15.06 10.97
CA GLN A 65 -22.71 -16.39 11.07
C GLN A 65 -22.59 -17.04 12.46
N GLU A 66 -21.75 -16.52 13.35
CA GLU A 66 -21.58 -17.05 14.71
C GLU A 66 -22.89 -17.05 15.51
N THR A 67 -23.73 -16.03 15.30
CA THR A 67 -25.02 -15.90 16.01
C THR A 67 -25.97 -17.03 15.60
N ASP A 68 -26.00 -17.37 14.31
CA ASP A 68 -26.85 -18.43 13.77
C ASP A 68 -26.36 -19.81 14.21
N LEU A 69 -25.04 -20.03 14.21
CA LEU A 69 -24.42 -21.26 14.69
C LEU A 69 -24.66 -21.46 16.20
N THR A 70 -24.49 -20.39 16.99
CA THR A 70 -24.77 -20.44 18.43
C THR A 70 -26.24 -20.73 18.71
N SER A 71 -27.15 -20.11 17.96
CA SER A 71 -28.59 -20.37 18.05
C SER A 71 -28.92 -21.83 17.73
N SER A 72 -28.34 -22.36 16.65
CA SER A 72 -28.52 -23.76 16.24
C SER A 72 -28.04 -24.74 17.31
N LEU A 73 -26.87 -24.48 17.91
CA LEU A 73 -26.35 -25.29 19.02
C LEU A 73 -27.29 -25.24 20.24
N ASN A 74 -27.84 -24.08 20.57
CA ASN A 74 -28.79 -23.98 21.68
C ASN A 74 -30.07 -24.78 21.41
N SER A 75 -30.61 -24.73 20.19
CA SER A 75 -31.78 -25.53 19.80
C SER A 75 -31.52 -27.04 19.88
N VAL A 76 -30.34 -27.51 19.45
CA VAL A 76 -29.94 -28.92 19.59
C VAL A 76 -29.90 -29.32 21.06
N SER A 77 -29.32 -28.47 21.92
CA SER A 77 -29.28 -28.70 23.37
C SER A 77 -30.69 -28.85 23.96
N THR A 78 -31.61 -27.94 23.63
CA THR A 78 -33.00 -28.00 24.11
C THR A 78 -33.71 -29.27 23.64
N ASN A 79 -33.60 -29.62 22.36
CA ASN A 79 -34.22 -30.85 21.84
C ASN A 79 -33.67 -32.12 22.50
N MET A 80 -32.38 -32.11 22.85
CA MET A 80 -31.74 -33.22 23.56
C MET A 80 -32.27 -33.36 25.00
N ASP A 81 -32.50 -32.25 25.69
CA ASP A 81 -33.12 -32.24 27.03
C ASP A 81 -34.57 -32.76 26.98
N GLU A 82 -35.35 -32.32 25.99
CA GLU A 82 -36.73 -32.77 25.77
C GLU A 82 -36.81 -34.27 25.43
N ALA A 83 -35.90 -34.74 24.57
CA ALA A 83 -35.82 -36.15 24.20
C ALA A 83 -35.43 -37.01 25.40
N SER A 84 -34.42 -36.59 26.19
CA SER A 84 -33.98 -37.31 27.41
C SER A 84 -35.12 -37.44 28.42
N THR A 85 -35.90 -36.37 28.60
CA THR A 85 -37.09 -36.37 29.46
C THR A 85 -38.14 -37.36 28.95
N SER A 86 -38.42 -37.33 27.65
CA SER A 86 -39.41 -38.22 27.02
C SER A 86 -39.02 -39.70 27.13
N PHE A 87 -37.75 -40.04 26.88
CA PHE A 87 -37.25 -41.41 27.03
C PHE A 87 -37.34 -41.91 28.47
N THR A 88 -37.01 -41.05 29.44
CA THR A 88 -37.13 -41.41 30.86
C THR A 88 -38.59 -41.69 31.25
N GLN A 89 -39.53 -40.88 30.80
CA GLN A 89 -40.96 -41.11 31.04
C GLN A 89 -41.49 -42.38 30.34
N MET A 90 -40.96 -42.72 29.16
CA MET A 90 -41.32 -43.97 28.48
C MET A 90 -40.74 -45.21 29.17
N ALA A 91 -39.58 -45.07 29.80
CA ALA A 91 -38.87 -46.14 30.51
C ALA A 91 -39.37 -46.39 31.94
N ASP A 92 -40.44 -45.73 32.40
CA ASP A 92 -41.16 -45.98 33.67
C ASP A 92 -41.88 -47.36 33.71
N ALA A 93 -41.28 -48.38 33.10
CA ALA A 93 -41.58 -49.79 33.32
C ALA A 93 -40.67 -50.32 34.45
N PRO A 94 -41.18 -51.22 35.32
CA PRO A 94 -40.54 -51.55 36.61
C PRO A 94 -39.15 -52.23 36.56
N ASP A 95 -38.57 -52.47 35.38
CA ASP A 95 -37.31 -53.22 35.22
C ASP A 95 -36.36 -52.69 34.12
N SER A 96 -36.60 -51.50 33.55
CA SER A 96 -35.73 -50.94 32.49
C SER A 96 -34.86 -49.78 32.98
N SER A 97 -33.54 -49.91 32.81
CA SER A 97 -32.62 -48.77 32.91
C SER A 97 -32.97 -47.74 31.84
N SER A 98 -33.47 -46.57 32.24
CA SER A 98 -33.68 -45.43 31.35
C SER A 98 -32.36 -45.01 30.69
N VAL A 99 -32.40 -44.68 29.40
CA VAL A 99 -31.27 -44.11 28.66
C VAL A 99 -31.42 -42.60 28.62
N ASN A 100 -30.49 -41.88 29.22
CA ASN A 100 -30.41 -40.43 29.15
C ASN A 100 -29.48 -40.03 27.98
N ILE A 101 -30.01 -39.32 26.99
CA ILE A 101 -29.24 -38.92 25.80
C ILE A 101 -28.10 -37.96 26.19
N ASN A 102 -28.31 -37.14 27.22
CA ASN A 102 -27.28 -36.25 27.73
C ASN A 102 -26.04 -37.02 28.24
N ASP A 103 -26.18 -38.23 28.76
CA ASP A 103 -25.05 -39.03 29.25
C ASP A 103 -24.13 -39.49 28.11
N VAL A 104 -24.63 -39.49 26.86
CA VAL A 104 -23.88 -39.92 25.68
C VAL A 104 -23.34 -38.72 24.89
N PHE A 105 -24.10 -37.63 24.80
CA PHE A 105 -23.81 -36.54 23.85
C PHE A 105 -23.41 -35.19 24.47
N SER A 106 -23.52 -35.02 25.80
CA SER A 106 -23.18 -33.74 26.45
C SER A 106 -21.71 -33.35 26.31
N ASP A 107 -20.79 -34.32 26.35
CA ASP A 107 -19.35 -34.10 26.15
C ASP A 107 -19.03 -33.64 24.72
N GLU A 108 -19.65 -34.28 23.72
CA GLU A 108 -19.49 -33.91 22.31
C GLU A 108 -20.05 -32.51 22.05
N MET A 109 -21.19 -32.20 22.66
CA MET A 109 -21.82 -30.88 22.56
C MET A 109 -20.96 -29.77 23.18
N THR A 110 -20.37 -30.06 24.35
CA THR A 110 -19.43 -29.16 25.03
C THR A 110 -18.19 -28.94 24.18
N THR A 111 -17.62 -30.01 23.64
CA THR A 111 -16.47 -29.98 22.73
C THR A 111 -16.77 -29.12 21.50
N THR A 112 -17.92 -29.36 20.84
CA THR A 112 -18.36 -28.60 19.66
C THR A 112 -18.49 -27.10 19.96
N ARG A 113 -19.11 -26.73 21.09
CA ARG A 113 -19.26 -25.33 21.50
C ARG A 113 -17.90 -24.67 21.77
N ASN A 114 -16.98 -25.38 22.41
CA ASN A 114 -15.63 -24.87 22.66
C ASN A 114 -14.87 -24.66 21.35
N THR A 115 -14.87 -25.65 20.45
CA THR A 115 -14.23 -25.53 19.14
C THR A 115 -14.79 -24.38 18.31
N LEU A 116 -16.11 -24.18 18.29
CA LEU A 116 -16.73 -23.04 17.61
C LEU A 116 -16.25 -21.71 18.21
N THR A 117 -16.23 -21.60 19.54
CA THR A 117 -15.79 -20.40 20.26
C THR A 117 -14.32 -20.06 19.94
N GLU A 118 -13.46 -21.06 19.94
CA GLU A 118 -12.04 -20.91 19.59
C GLU A 118 -11.83 -20.50 18.13
N ALA A 119 -12.57 -21.12 17.20
CA ALA A 119 -12.53 -20.76 15.78
C ALA A 119 -12.98 -19.31 15.56
N MET A 120 -14.06 -18.88 16.21
CA MET A 120 -14.56 -17.50 16.10
C MET A 120 -13.62 -16.49 16.74
N SER A 121 -13.00 -16.82 17.87
CA SER A 121 -11.92 -16.01 18.46
C SER A 121 -10.75 -15.84 17.49
N THR A 122 -10.36 -16.93 16.81
CA THR A 122 -9.31 -16.90 15.79
C THR A 122 -9.70 -16.02 14.59
N PHE A 123 -10.93 -16.10 14.09
CA PHE A 123 -11.40 -15.26 12.99
C PHE A 123 -11.42 -13.78 13.36
N ARG A 124 -11.89 -13.42 14.56
CA ARG A 124 -11.85 -12.03 15.05
C ARG A 124 -10.42 -11.50 15.13
N THR A 125 -9.49 -12.32 15.63
CA THR A 125 -8.07 -11.96 15.71
C THR A 125 -7.48 -11.72 14.32
N LYS A 126 -7.75 -12.63 13.37
CA LYS A 126 -7.32 -12.47 11.97
C LYS A 126 -7.92 -11.24 11.32
N LYS A 127 -9.21 -10.96 11.57
CA LYS A 127 -9.88 -9.77 11.04
C LYS A 127 -9.20 -8.49 11.54
N SER A 128 -8.93 -8.41 12.85
CA SER A 128 -8.21 -7.27 13.44
C SER A 128 -6.82 -7.06 12.80
N ALA A 129 -6.10 -8.15 12.54
CA ALA A 129 -4.81 -8.08 11.85
C ALA A 129 -4.95 -7.59 10.40
N VAL A 130 -5.96 -8.06 9.66
CA VAL A 130 -6.25 -7.60 8.29
C VAL A 130 -6.64 -6.12 8.29
N ASP A 131 -7.50 -5.67 9.21
CA ASP A 131 -7.90 -4.26 9.34
C ASP A 131 -6.71 -3.35 9.68
N THR A 132 -5.80 -3.84 10.51
CA THR A 132 -4.53 -3.15 10.80
C THR A 132 -3.70 -3.02 9.53
N ARG A 133 -3.56 -4.11 8.75
CA ARG A 133 -2.80 -4.08 7.50
C ARG A 133 -3.43 -3.16 6.45
N ILE A 134 -4.76 -3.09 6.37
CA ILE A 134 -5.47 -2.10 5.52
C ILE A 134 -5.05 -0.68 5.90
N THR A 135 -5.03 -0.36 7.20
CA THR A 135 -4.63 0.97 7.69
C THR A 135 -3.18 1.30 7.34
N GLU A 136 -2.28 0.33 7.46
CA GLU A 136 -0.87 0.47 7.06
C GLU A 136 -0.73 0.71 5.55
N LEU A 137 -1.41 -0.10 4.73
CA LEU A 137 -1.40 0.04 3.27
C LEU A 137 -1.90 1.42 2.84
N GLU A 138 -2.96 1.94 3.46
CA GLU A 138 -3.45 3.29 3.19
C GLU A 138 -2.41 4.38 3.54
N ALA A 139 -1.64 4.19 4.62
CA ALA A 139 -0.57 5.11 4.98
C ALA A 139 0.61 5.03 3.98
N GLU A 140 1.00 3.82 3.58
CA GLU A 140 2.05 3.58 2.57
C GLU A 140 1.68 4.18 1.21
N ILE A 141 0.41 4.07 0.81
CA ILE A 141 -0.14 4.69 -0.41
C ILE A 141 0.03 6.21 -0.36
N ARG A 142 -0.45 6.87 0.70
CA ARG A 142 -0.34 8.33 0.85
C ARG A 142 1.11 8.82 0.86
N ALA A 143 2.01 8.07 1.51
CA ALA A 143 3.43 8.38 1.51
C ALA A 143 4.04 8.28 0.11
N THR A 144 3.65 7.26 -0.66
CA THR A 144 4.12 7.05 -2.04
C THR A 144 3.58 8.12 -2.99
N GLU A 145 2.31 8.52 -2.85
CA GLU A 145 1.73 9.64 -3.59
C GLU A 145 2.47 10.96 -3.32
N THR A 146 2.82 11.21 -2.06
CA THR A 146 3.62 12.38 -1.67
C THR A 146 4.99 12.34 -2.34
N ARG A 147 5.67 11.20 -2.30
CA ARG A 147 6.96 11.00 -2.97
C ARG A 147 6.88 11.25 -4.48
N ILE A 148 5.83 10.78 -5.14
CA ILE A 148 5.61 11.04 -6.57
C ILE A 148 5.48 12.55 -6.82
N SER A 149 4.69 13.26 -6.02
CA SER A 149 4.54 14.71 -6.12
C SER A 149 5.87 15.45 -5.93
N ASP A 150 6.68 15.04 -4.96
CA ASP A 150 8.00 15.62 -4.69
C ASP A 150 8.96 15.41 -5.87
N ILE A 151 8.98 14.20 -6.44
CA ILE A 151 9.79 13.88 -7.63
C ILE A 151 9.33 14.73 -8.82
N GLU A 152 8.03 14.90 -9.02
CA GLU A 152 7.50 15.76 -10.08
C GLU A 152 7.90 17.23 -9.89
N GLN A 153 7.94 17.71 -8.65
CA GLN A 153 8.45 19.04 -8.35
C GLN A 153 9.95 19.16 -8.64
N ALA A 154 10.75 18.16 -8.26
CA ALA A 154 12.17 18.11 -8.59
C ALA A 154 12.40 18.16 -10.11
N ILE A 155 11.64 17.37 -10.90
CA ILE A 155 11.69 17.38 -12.37
C ILE A 155 11.41 18.79 -12.91
N ARG A 156 10.37 19.47 -12.40
CA ARG A 156 10.03 20.84 -12.83
C ARG A 156 11.18 21.82 -12.55
N ILE A 157 11.77 21.76 -11.36
CA ILE A 157 12.89 22.62 -10.95
C ILE A 157 14.12 22.35 -11.82
N THR A 158 14.50 21.08 -12.00
CA THR A 158 15.67 20.71 -12.81
C THR A 158 15.51 21.13 -14.27
N ARG A 159 14.30 21.03 -14.83
CA ARG A 159 14.00 21.55 -16.17
C ARG A 159 14.16 23.06 -16.26
N ALA A 160 13.65 23.80 -15.28
CA ALA A 160 13.83 25.26 -15.22
C ALA A 160 15.31 25.65 -15.13
N ASN A 161 16.12 24.90 -14.37
CA ASN A 161 17.57 25.10 -14.32
C ASN A 161 18.23 24.84 -15.68
N ALA A 162 17.84 23.78 -16.39
CA ALA A 162 18.34 23.52 -17.75
C ALA A 162 18.03 24.70 -18.69
N ASP A 163 16.84 25.29 -18.60
CA ASP A 163 16.45 26.45 -19.42
C ASP A 163 17.25 27.72 -19.07
N ALA A 164 17.55 27.94 -17.78
CA ALA A 164 18.45 29.01 -17.34
C ALA A 164 19.88 28.82 -17.91
N TRP A 165 20.39 27.58 -17.92
CA TRP A 165 21.68 27.28 -18.53
C TRP A 165 21.66 27.42 -20.05
N ARG A 166 20.57 27.05 -20.73
CA ARG A 166 20.40 27.30 -22.18
C ARG A 166 20.44 28.80 -22.49
N SER A 167 19.82 29.63 -21.65
CA SER A 167 19.88 31.10 -21.77
C SER A 167 21.32 31.61 -21.58
N THR A 168 22.04 31.09 -20.58
CA THR A 168 23.46 31.43 -20.32
C THR A 168 24.37 31.02 -21.48
N LYS A 169 24.14 29.83 -22.05
CA LYS A 169 24.86 29.35 -23.24
C LYS A 169 24.65 30.30 -24.42
N SER A 170 23.40 30.72 -24.65
CA SER A 170 23.04 31.64 -25.74
C SER A 170 23.74 33.00 -25.57
N SER A 171 23.64 33.63 -24.39
CA SER A 171 24.29 34.92 -24.13
C SER A 171 25.81 34.83 -24.22
N ALA A 172 26.42 33.78 -23.67
CA ALA A 172 27.85 33.55 -23.77
C ALA A 172 28.30 33.39 -25.23
N SER A 173 27.52 32.71 -26.06
CA SER A 173 27.79 32.57 -27.50
C SER A 173 27.74 33.93 -28.23
N MET A 174 26.80 34.80 -27.88
CA MET A 174 26.71 36.15 -28.44
C MET A 174 27.89 37.01 -28.02
N ASP A 175 28.28 36.95 -26.75
CA ASP A 175 29.45 37.67 -26.22
C ASP A 175 30.74 37.21 -26.93
N MET A 176 30.93 35.91 -27.11
CA MET A 176 32.07 35.36 -27.85
C MET A 176 32.13 35.92 -29.28
N GLU A 177 31.01 35.94 -29.99
CA GLU A 177 30.95 36.47 -31.35
C GLU A 177 31.27 37.98 -31.39
N TYR A 178 30.76 38.74 -30.42
CA TYR A 178 31.04 40.16 -30.30
C TYR A 178 32.53 40.45 -30.11
N TYR A 179 33.17 39.79 -29.14
CA TYR A 179 34.59 40.02 -28.87
C TYR A 179 35.50 39.48 -29.99
N ARG A 180 35.11 38.38 -30.65
CA ARG A 180 35.81 37.86 -31.83
C ARG A 180 35.90 38.91 -32.94
N ARG A 181 34.77 39.50 -33.32
CA ARG A 181 34.74 40.53 -34.36
C ARG A 181 35.55 41.78 -34.03
N ARG A 182 35.66 42.11 -32.74
CA ARG A 182 36.47 43.25 -32.30
C ARG A 182 37.96 42.96 -32.38
N MET A 183 38.39 41.75 -32.03
CA MET A 183 39.77 41.33 -32.26
C MET A 183 40.11 41.35 -33.75
N ASP A 184 39.23 40.78 -34.59
CA ASP A 184 39.41 40.76 -36.06
C ASP A 184 39.46 42.16 -36.71
N ALA A 185 38.93 43.20 -36.03
CA ALA A 185 38.91 44.59 -36.51
C ALA A 185 40.02 45.45 -35.92
N GLU A 186 40.73 44.95 -34.91
CA GLU A 186 41.89 45.60 -34.27
C GLU A 186 43.23 45.11 -34.86
N ASP A 187 43.20 44.03 -35.67
CA ASP A 187 44.28 43.52 -36.54
C ASP A 187 44.35 44.21 -37.91
#